data_AF-A0AA86IXU2-F1
#
_entry.id   AF-A0AA86IXU2-F1
#
_cell.length_a   1.000
_cell.length_b   1.000
_cell.length_c   1.000
_cell.angle_alpha   90.00
_cell.angle_beta   90.00
_cell.angle_gamma   90.00
#
_symmetry.space_group_name_H-M   'P 1'
#
loop_
_entity.id
_entity.type
_entity.pdbx_description
1 polymer ?
#
loop_
_entity_poly.entity_id
_entity_poly.type
_entity_poly.pdbx_seq_one_letter_code
_entity_poly.pdbx_strand_id
1 'polypeptide(L)'
;MTKSDMARVAGVTPQSVNGWFKKGVISKKSALAVADAAGVSVPWLLGEDVGEKDGLKPDEQRLLELYRQLPDEEQQNMLRIFAIRLKELDELYEKYMKGRIRSQQD
;
A
#
# COMPACT_ATOMS: atom_id res chain seq x y z
N MET A 1 0.45 6.37 -1.56
CA MET A 1 1.21 6.85 -0.38
C MET A 1 1.70 8.28 -0.62
N THR A 2 1.35 9.26 0.23
CA THR A 2 1.82 10.66 0.11
C THR A 2 3.13 10.90 0.88
N LYS A 3 3.81 12.03 0.66
CA LYS A 3 5.02 12.41 1.44
C LYS A 3 4.74 12.51 2.94
N SER A 4 3.55 12.97 3.31
CA SER A 4 3.12 13.06 4.70
C SER A 4 2.91 11.67 5.31
N ASP A 5 2.41 10.71 4.52
CA ASP A 5 2.27 9.31 4.97
C ASP A 5 3.66 8.67 5.16
N MET A 6 4.59 8.90 4.23
CA MET A 6 5.98 8.42 4.36
C MET A 6 6.64 8.96 5.62
N ALA A 7 6.46 10.25 5.93
CA ALA A 7 7.01 10.87 7.13
C ALA A 7 6.45 10.21 8.40
N ARG A 8 5.14 9.98 8.45
CA ARG A 8 4.44 9.34 9.57
C ARG A 8 4.90 7.91 9.78
N VAL A 9 4.94 7.11 8.70
CA VAL A 9 5.34 5.70 8.74
C VAL A 9 6.81 5.55 9.16
N ALA A 10 7.70 6.37 8.62
CA ALA A 10 9.11 6.30 8.94
C ALA A 10 9.49 6.96 10.27
N GLY A 11 8.54 7.64 10.95
CA GLY A 11 8.79 8.37 12.18
C GLY A 11 9.75 9.54 12.01
N VAL A 12 9.69 10.23 10.87
CA VAL A 12 10.55 11.37 10.51
C VAL A 12 9.75 12.61 10.15
N THR A 13 10.43 13.74 9.98
CA THR A 13 9.79 14.99 9.56
C THR A 13 9.52 15.01 8.04
N PRO A 14 8.47 15.73 7.57
CA PRO A 14 8.23 15.92 6.13
C PRO A 14 9.40 16.55 5.37
N GLN A 15 10.21 17.36 6.06
CA GLN A 15 11.45 17.93 5.53
C GLN A 15 12.47 16.85 5.18
N SER A 16 12.57 15.80 6.01
CA SER A 16 13.44 14.64 5.75
C SER A 16 13.00 13.94 4.46
N VAL A 17 11.69 13.71 4.30
CA VAL A 17 11.11 13.12 3.09
C VAL A 17 11.42 13.97 1.86
N ASN A 18 11.23 15.30 1.93
CA ASN A 18 11.62 16.18 0.82
C ASN A 18 13.12 16.10 0.49
N GLY A 19 13.96 15.86 1.50
CA GLY A 19 15.39 15.57 1.31
C GLY A 19 15.64 14.29 0.52
N TRP A 20 14.90 13.22 0.78
CA TRP A 20 15.01 11.95 0.04
C TRP A 20 14.75 12.15 -1.45
N PHE A 21 13.67 12.85 -1.81
CA PHE A 21 13.33 13.13 -3.22
C PHE A 21 14.35 14.04 -3.93
N LYS A 22 15.06 14.90 -3.20
CA LYS A 22 16.08 15.79 -3.77
C LYS A 22 17.44 15.14 -3.88
N LYS A 23 17.82 14.32 -2.90
CA LYS A 23 19.18 13.79 -2.73
C LYS A 23 19.31 12.30 -3.07
N GLY A 24 18.20 11.57 -3.19
CA GLY A 24 18.19 10.13 -3.44
C GLY A 24 18.67 9.27 -2.27
N VAL A 25 18.82 9.84 -1.07
CA VAL A 25 19.34 9.12 0.10
C VAL A 25 18.26 8.94 1.17
N ILE A 26 18.15 7.72 1.69
CA ILE A 26 17.23 7.34 2.76
C ILE A 26 17.96 6.42 3.75
N SER A 27 17.62 6.51 5.04
CA SER A 27 18.21 5.60 6.04
C SER A 27 17.64 4.20 5.89
N LYS A 28 18.42 3.15 6.23
CA LYS A 28 17.96 1.76 6.23
C LYS A 28 16.66 1.57 7.02
N LYS A 29 16.56 2.17 8.21
CA LYS A 29 15.36 2.10 9.06
C LYS A 29 14.14 2.71 8.38
N SER A 30 14.29 3.88 7.78
CA SER A 30 13.21 4.57 7.07
C SER A 30 12.79 3.81 5.81
N ALA A 31 13.75 3.27 5.05
CA ALA A 31 13.46 2.47 3.87
C ALA A 31 12.67 1.20 4.21
N LEU A 32 13.06 0.47 5.26
CA LEU A 32 12.32 -0.70 5.75
C LEU A 32 10.87 -0.35 6.12
N ALA A 33 10.66 0.72 6.89
CA ALA A 33 9.33 1.13 7.32
C ALA A 33 8.44 1.55 6.12
N VAL A 34 9.00 2.31 5.19
CA VAL A 34 8.27 2.79 4.00
C VAL A 34 7.96 1.63 3.04
N ALA A 35 8.91 0.70 2.83
CA ALA A 35 8.72 -0.48 1.99
C ALA A 35 7.60 -1.38 2.54
N ASP A 36 7.62 -1.64 3.84
CA ASP A 36 6.57 -2.44 4.49
C ASP A 36 5.19 -1.78 4.39
N ALA A 37 5.08 -0.48 4.65
CA ALA A 37 3.81 0.23 4.52
C ALA A 37 3.31 0.33 3.06
N ALA A 38 4.22 0.33 2.09
CA ALA A 38 3.89 0.41 0.67
C ALA A 38 3.63 -0.94 0.01
N GLY A 39 3.92 -2.07 0.68
CA GLY A 39 3.75 -3.40 0.08
C GLY A 39 4.79 -3.71 -1.00
N VAL A 40 6.04 -3.26 -0.83
CA VAL A 40 7.12 -3.45 -1.80
C VAL A 40 8.41 -3.90 -1.12
N SER A 41 9.36 -4.44 -1.87
CA SER A 41 10.70 -4.73 -1.33
C SER A 41 11.53 -3.46 -1.13
N VAL A 42 12.51 -3.55 -0.23
CA VAL A 42 13.50 -2.47 -0.05
C VAL A 42 14.33 -2.24 -1.32
N PRO A 43 14.87 -3.26 -2.01
CA PRO A 43 15.51 -3.08 -3.30
C PRO A 43 14.64 -2.35 -4.33
N TRP A 44 13.35 -2.72 -4.48
CA TRP A 44 12.43 -1.99 -5.36
C TRP A 44 12.27 -0.53 -4.94
N LEU A 45 12.10 -0.27 -3.64
CA LEU A 45 11.98 1.10 -3.12
C LEU A 45 13.25 1.93 -3.39
N LEU A 46 14.42 1.30 -3.39
CA LEU A 46 15.70 1.93 -3.68
C LEU A 46 16.00 2.05 -5.17
N GLY A 47 15.10 1.59 -6.04
CA GLY A 47 15.24 1.67 -7.50
C GLY A 47 16.18 0.62 -8.09
N GLU A 48 16.44 -0.47 -7.35
CA GLU A 48 17.11 -1.64 -7.91
C GLU A 48 16.14 -2.40 -8.84
N ASP A 49 16.71 -3.02 -9.88
CA ASP A 49 15.96 -3.88 -10.78
C ASP A 49 15.63 -5.19 -10.05
N VAL A 50 14.36 -5.37 -9.71
CA VAL A 50 13.85 -6.54 -8.99
C VAL A 50 12.96 -7.35 -9.91
N GLY A 51 13.12 -8.68 -9.92
CA GLY A 51 12.27 -9.55 -10.73
C GLY A 51 10.80 -9.50 -10.29
N GLU A 52 9.88 -10.00 -11.12
CA GLU A 52 8.43 -10.03 -10.85
C GLU A 52 8.02 -10.62 -9.48
N LYS A 53 8.90 -11.41 -8.85
CA LYS A 53 8.66 -12.08 -7.57
C LYS A 53 9.35 -11.37 -6.38
N ASP A 54 10.28 -10.47 -6.67
CA ASP A 54 11.19 -9.87 -5.70
C ASP A 54 10.58 -8.60 -5.08
N GLY A 55 9.61 -8.80 -4.18
CA GLY A 55 9.11 -7.74 -3.31
C GLY A 55 7.65 -7.76 -2.97
N LEU A 56 6.96 -8.82 -3.37
CA LEU A 56 5.69 -9.19 -2.79
C LEU A 56 5.91 -9.70 -1.36
N LYS A 57 5.03 -9.28 -0.45
CA LYS A 57 4.93 -9.84 0.90
C LYS A 57 4.53 -11.34 0.82
N PRO A 58 4.79 -12.13 1.87
CA PRO A 58 4.48 -13.57 1.83
C PRO A 58 3.01 -13.90 1.51
N ASP A 59 2.07 -13.09 1.99
CA ASP A 59 0.65 -13.22 1.71
C ASP A 59 0.28 -12.82 0.26
N GLU A 60 0.91 -11.78 -0.28
CA GLU A 60 0.77 -11.37 -1.68
C GLU A 60 1.33 -12.43 -2.63
N GLN A 61 2.48 -13.04 -2.31
CA GLN A 61 3.02 -14.18 -3.04
C GLN A 61 2.04 -15.35 -3.01
N ARG A 62 1.49 -15.67 -1.84
CA ARG A 62 0.52 -16.75 -1.68
C ARG A 62 -0.76 -16.49 -2.48
N LEU A 63 -1.24 -15.25 -2.49
CA LEU A 63 -2.40 -14.85 -3.30
C LEU A 63 -2.11 -15.06 -4.78
N LEU A 64 -0.96 -14.61 -5.27
CA LEU A 64 -0.57 -14.74 -6.67
C LEU A 64 -0.42 -16.22 -7.10
N GLU A 65 0.15 -17.06 -6.23
CA GLU A 65 0.22 -18.51 -6.45
C GLU A 65 -1.16 -19.15 -6.60
N LEU A 66 -2.11 -18.80 -5.74
CA LEU A 66 -3.47 -19.32 -5.80
C LEU A 66 -4.20 -18.80 -7.04
N TYR A 67 -4.08 -17.51 -7.32
CA TYR A 67 -4.70 -16.86 -8.48
C TYR A 67 -4.26 -17.50 -9.80
N ARG A 68 -2.95 -17.78 -9.97
CA ARG A 68 -2.39 -18.39 -11.18
C ARG A 68 -2.83 -19.85 -11.41
N GLN A 69 -3.37 -20.52 -10.39
CA GLN A 69 -3.92 -21.87 -10.52
C GLN A 69 -5.37 -21.87 -11.01
N LEU A 70 -6.05 -20.72 -11.03
CA LEU A 70 -7.42 -20.61 -11.46
C LEU A 70 -7.50 -20.54 -13.01
N PRO A 71 -8.55 -21.11 -13.62
CA PRO A 71 -8.91 -20.82 -15.02
C PRO A 71 -9.17 -19.33 -15.23
N ASP A 72 -8.98 -18.85 -16.47
CA ASP A 72 -9.09 -17.42 -16.81
C ASP A 72 -10.43 -16.80 -16.40
N GLU A 73 -11.53 -17.52 -16.56
CA GLU A 73 -12.86 -17.06 -16.15
C GLU A 73 -12.95 -16.83 -14.63
N GLU A 74 -12.38 -17.75 -13.85
CA GLU A 74 -12.35 -17.65 -12.39
C GLU A 74 -11.37 -16.57 -11.91
N GLN A 75 -10.26 -16.37 -12.61
CA GLN A 75 -9.38 -15.23 -12.36
C GLN A 75 -10.14 -13.90 -12.48
N GLN A 76 -10.88 -13.70 -13.57
CA GLN A 76 -11.70 -12.49 -13.77
C GLN A 76 -12.81 -12.37 -12.72
N ASN A 77 -13.43 -13.48 -12.33
CA ASN A 77 -14.42 -13.52 -11.26
C ASN A 77 -13.82 -13.07 -9.92
N MET A 78 -12.64 -13.58 -9.55
CA MET A 78 -11.97 -13.18 -8.32
C MET A 78 -11.60 -11.70 -8.30
N LEU A 79 -11.10 -11.15 -9.41
CA LEU A 79 -10.85 -9.71 -9.53
C LEU A 79 -12.13 -8.88 -9.35
N ARG A 80 -13.24 -9.33 -9.93
CA ARG A 80 -14.56 -8.69 -9.76
C ARG A 80 -15.00 -8.71 -8.29
N ILE A 81 -14.82 -9.83 -7.61
CA ILE A 81 -15.17 -9.98 -6.18
C ILE A 81 -14.34 -9.01 -5.34
N PHE A 82 -13.02 -8.92 -5.57
CA PHE A 82 -12.18 -7.95 -4.87
C PHE A 82 -12.65 -6.51 -5.08
N ALA A 83 -13.00 -6.14 -6.32
CA ALA A 83 -13.52 -4.80 -6.63
C ALA A 83 -14.83 -4.50 -5.92
N ILE A 84 -15.76 -5.46 -5.85
CA ILE A 84 -17.03 -5.30 -5.13
C ILE A 84 -16.77 -5.08 -3.64
N ARG A 85 -15.88 -5.87 -3.02
CA ARG A 85 -15.57 -5.74 -1.60
C ARG A 85 -14.92 -4.41 -1.26
N LEU A 86 -14.02 -3.90 -2.10
CA LEU A 86 -13.44 -2.57 -1.91
C LEU A 86 -14.52 -1.48 -1.96
N LYS A 87 -15.44 -1.56 -2.93
CA LYS A 87 -16.56 -0.61 -3.03
C LYS A 87 -17.46 -0.64 -1.79
N GLU A 88 -17.81 -1.84 -1.29
CA GLU A 88 -18.61 -1.98 -0.07
C GLU A 88 -17.93 -1.34 1.15
N LEU A 89 -16.60 -1.51 1.26
CA LEU A 89 -15.81 -0.90 2.33
C LEU A 89 -15.78 0.63 2.19
N ASP A 90 -15.57 1.16 1.00
CA ASP A 90 -15.59 2.60 0.74
C ASP A 90 -16.95 3.21 1.11
N GLU A 91 -18.05 2.55 0.72
CA GLU A 91 -19.41 2.97 1.09
C GLU A 91 -19.66 2.94 2.61
N LEU A 92 -19.09 1.93 3.29
CA LEU A 92 -19.17 1.81 4.74
C LEU A 92 -18.40 2.95 5.43
N TYR A 93 -17.17 3.22 4.99
CA TYR A 93 -16.35 4.32 5.51
C TYR A 93 -17.02 5.67 5.30
N GLU A 94 -17.58 5.93 4.11
CA GLU A 94 -18.34 7.14 3.81
C GLU A 94 -19.51 7.36 4.79
N LYS A 95 -20.27 6.29 5.10
CA LYS A 95 -21.36 6.35 6.07
C LYS A 95 -20.86 6.66 7.49
N TYR A 96 -19.80 6.00 7.95
CA TYR A 96 -19.23 6.25 9.27
C TYR A 96 -18.59 7.63 9.41
N MET A 97 -17.88 8.11 8.39
CA MET A 97 -17.25 9.43 8.37
C MET A 97 -18.29 10.56 8.34
N LYS A 98 -19.36 10.41 7.55
CA LYS A 98 -20.49 11.37 7.54
C LYS A 98 -21.24 11.39 8.87
N GLY A 99 -21.42 10.24 9.51
CA GLY A 99 -22.04 10.15 10.84
C GLY A 99 -21.25 10.91 11.91
N ARG A 100 -19.91 10.81 11.89
CA ARG A 100 -19.04 11.50 12.85
C ARG A 100 -19.02 13.02 12.67
N ILE A 101 -19.05 13.51 11.43
CA ILE A 101 -19.12 14.96 11.14
C ILE A 101 -20.43 15.56 11.65
N ARG A 102 -21.55 14.84 11.50
CA ARG A 102 -22.86 15.29 12.01
C ARG A 102 -22.89 15.38 13.53
N SER A 103 -22.32 14.38 14.23
CA SER A 103 -22.24 14.37 15.69
C SER A 103 -21.30 15.41 16.33
N GLN A 104 -20.52 16.15 15.53
CA GLN A 104 -19.67 17.24 16.01
C GLN A 104 -20.24 18.63 15.73
N GLN A 105 -21.39 18.71 15.03
CA GLN A 105 -22.07 19.97 14.71
C GLN A 105 -23.36 20.19 15.52
N ASP A 106 -23.77 19.19 16.31
CA ASP A 106 -24.84 19.27 17.32
C ASP A 106 -24.24 19.39 18.74
#